data_AF-A0A9D4KZS5-F1
#
_entry.id   AF-A0A9D4KZS5-F1
#
_cell.length_a   1.000
_cell.length_b   1.000
_cell.length_c   1.000
_cell.angle_alpha   90.00
_cell.angle_beta   90.00
_cell.angle_gamma   90.00
#
_symmetry.space_group_name_H-M   'P 1'
#
loop_
_entity.id
_entity.type
_entity.pdbx_description
1 polymer ?
#
loop_
_entity_poly.entity_id
_entity_poly.type
_entity_poly.pdbx_seq_one_letter_code
_entity_poly.pdbx_strand_id
1 'polypeptide(L)' 'MKSAVYLTPVLAEVDATRSSFKLYQEGIYSDPQCSNSSVNYPLQVVGYGSLNGMDYWICRNNWGKILYYCLSSTVT' A
#
# COMPACT_ATOMS: atom_id res chain seq x y z
N MET A 1 10.89 6.82 3.09
CA MET A 1 10.17 6.07 2.04
C MET A 1 9.95 6.90 0.76
N LYS A 2 9.28 8.06 0.79
CA LYS A 2 8.98 8.87 -0.44
C LYS A 2 10.23 9.11 -1.33
N SER A 3 11.35 9.53 -0.74
CA SER A 3 12.62 9.73 -1.48
C SER A 3 13.23 8.46 -2.06
N ALA A 4 13.04 7.30 -1.42
CA ALA A 4 13.53 6.02 -1.92
C ALA A 4 12.70 5.53 -3.12
N VAL A 5 11.38 5.69 -3.04
CA VAL A 5 10.42 5.34 -4.11
C VAL A 5 10.71 6.12 -5.41
N TYR A 6 11.27 7.33 -5.32
CA TYR A 6 11.70 8.10 -6.50
C TYR A 6 12.88 7.49 -7.24
N LEU A 7 13.80 6.82 -6.53
CA LEU A 7 14.99 6.24 -7.13
C LEU A 7 14.70 4.86 -7.68
N THR A 8 14.01 4.05 -6.90
CA THR A 8 13.70 2.66 -7.24
C THR A 8 12.37 2.26 -6.59
N PRO A 9 11.65 1.28 -7.16
CA PRO A 9 10.58 0.62 -6.44
C PRO A 9 11.05 0.10 -5.08
N VAL A 10 10.20 0.21 -4.06
CA VAL A 10 10.50 -0.16 -2.68
C VAL A 10 9.62 -1.34 -2.27
N LEU A 11 10.21 -2.40 -1.70
CA LEU A 11 9.43 -3.50 -1.14
C LEU A 11 8.77 -3.06 0.17
N ALA A 12 7.51 -3.45 0.35
CA ALA A 12 6.76 -3.20 1.58
C ALA A 12 5.78 -4.33 1.84
N GLU A 13 5.23 -4.37 3.04
CA GLU A 13 4.22 -5.33 3.43
C GLU A 13 2.96 -4.61 3.90
N VAL A 14 1.81 -5.25 3.67
CA VAL A 14 0.49 -4.75 4.09
C VAL A 14 -0.28 -5.82 4.84
N ASP A 15 -1.25 -5.36 5.64
CA ASP A 15 -2.26 -6.22 6.24
C ASP A 15 -3.32 -6.59 5.18
N ALA A 16 -3.21 -7.82 4.67
CA ALA A 16 -4.19 -8.43 3.77
C ALA A 16 -5.12 -9.42 4.49
N THR A 17 -5.18 -9.39 5.82
CA THR A 17 -6.05 -10.29 6.60
C THR A 17 -7.53 -9.94 6.45
N ARG A 18 -7.80 -8.67 6.13
CA ARG A 18 -9.12 -8.05 6.09
C ARG A 18 -9.96 -8.49 4.88
N SER A 19 -11.25 -8.73 5.07
CA SER A 19 -12.16 -9.05 3.96
C SER A 19 -12.31 -7.88 2.98
N SER A 20 -12.22 -6.64 3.47
CA SER A 20 -12.19 -5.42 2.65
C SER A 20 -11.05 -5.43 1.63
N PHE A 21 -9.87 -5.96 2.01
CA PHE A 21 -8.71 -6.09 1.13
C PHE A 21 -8.96 -7.11 0.02
N LYS A 22 -9.52 -8.27 0.40
CA LYS A 22 -9.78 -9.38 -0.54
C LYS A 22 -10.85 -9.04 -1.59
N LEU A 23 -11.78 -8.15 -1.23
CA LEU A 23 -12.89 -7.70 -2.09
C LEU A 23 -12.59 -6.38 -2.79
N TYR A 24 -11.41 -5.78 -2.56
CA TYR A 24 -11.02 -4.52 -3.18
C TYR A 24 -10.90 -4.67 -4.71
N GLN A 25 -11.41 -3.70 -5.45
CA GLN A 25 -11.38 -3.70 -6.92
C GLN A 25 -10.79 -2.40 -7.48
N GLU A 26 -11.17 -1.25 -6.93
CA GLU A 26 -10.77 0.07 -7.43
C GLU A 26 -10.79 1.16 -6.36
N GLY A 27 -10.22 2.33 -6.68
CA GLY A 27 -10.16 3.49 -5.78
C GLY A 27 -8.88 3.55 -4.96
N ILE A 28 -8.95 4.17 -3.78
CA ILE A 28 -7.87 4.17 -2.78
C ILE A 28 -8.29 3.23 -1.66
N TYR A 29 -7.55 2.13 -1.48
CA TYR A 29 -7.81 1.21 -0.40
C TYR A 29 -7.46 1.84 0.95
N SER A 30 -8.45 1.87 1.85
CA SER A 30 -8.31 2.29 3.24
C SER A 30 -9.25 1.44 4.11
N ASP A 31 -8.72 0.91 5.21
CA ASP A 31 -9.49 0.19 6.21
C ASP A 31 -9.09 0.76 7.59
N PRO A 32 -10.03 1.30 8.39
CA PRO A 32 -9.72 1.84 9.72
C PRO A 32 -9.20 0.79 10.70
N GLN A 33 -9.40 -0.50 10.40
CA GLN A 33 -8.89 -1.62 11.18
C GLN A 33 -7.58 -2.21 10.61
N CYS A 34 -6.95 -1.51 9.64
CA CYS A 34 -5.64 -1.89 9.15
C CYS A 34 -4.61 -1.88 10.27
N SER A 35 -3.89 -2.98 10.43
CA SER A 35 -2.85 -3.12 11.45
C SER A 35 -1.45 -2.94 10.86
N ASN A 36 -0.67 -2.02 11.44
CA ASN A 36 0.75 -1.89 11.09
C ASN A 36 1.63 -3.04 11.64
N SER A 37 1.13 -3.80 12.62
CA SER A 37 1.86 -4.92 13.23
C SER A 37 1.47 -6.29 12.66
N SER A 38 0.35 -6.37 11.92
CA SER A 38 -0.16 -7.62 11.36
C SER A 38 0.01 -7.70 9.85
N VAL A 39 1.09 -7.12 9.33
CA VAL A 39 1.40 -7.19 7.90
C VAL A 39 1.78 -8.61 7.52
N ASN A 40 1.23 -9.09 6.40
CA ASN A 40 1.35 -10.48 5.99
C ASN A 40 1.40 -10.68 4.47
N TYR A 41 1.38 -9.58 3.71
CA TYR A 41 1.34 -9.64 2.26
C TYR A 41 2.35 -8.67 1.64
N PRO A 42 3.36 -9.17 0.91
CA PRO A 42 4.36 -8.33 0.27
C PRO A 42 3.81 -7.66 -0.98
N LEU A 43 4.24 -6.43 -1.20
CA LEU A 43 3.97 -5.67 -2.41
C LEU A 43 5.13 -4.74 -2.76
N GLN A 44 5.05 -4.12 -3.92
CA GLN A 44 6.05 -3.15 -4.37
C GLN A 44 5.44 -1.75 -4.46
N VAL A 45 6.02 -0.80 -3.75
CA VAL A 45 5.66 0.63 -3.84
C VAL A 45 6.45 1.27 -4.96
N VAL A 46 5.72 1.81 -5.95
CA VAL A 46 6.27 2.37 -7.19
C VAL A 46 6.01 3.86 -7.33
N GLY A 47 5.25 4.45 -6.41
CA GLY A 47 4.96 5.88 -6.42
C GLY A 47 4.13 6.29 -5.22
N TYR A 48 3.80 7.56 -5.19
CA TYR A 48 2.90 8.15 -4.21
C TYR A 48 2.18 9.34 -4.82
N GLY A 49 1.06 9.74 -4.22
CA GLY A 49 0.29 10.89 -4.66
C GLY A 49 -0.51 11.49 -3.51
N SER A 50 -1.26 12.52 -3.82
CA SER A 50 -2.21 13.14 -2.91
C SER A 50 -3.50 13.42 -3.66
N LEU A 51 -4.65 13.14 -3.04
CA LEU A 51 -5.97 13.40 -3.60
C LEU A 51 -6.85 13.98 -2.49
N ASN A 52 -7.39 15.19 -2.71
CA ASN A 52 -8.25 15.88 -1.75
C ASN A 52 -7.64 15.99 -0.33
N GLY A 53 -6.32 16.21 -0.25
CA GLY A 53 -5.59 16.30 1.02
C GLY A 53 -5.27 14.96 1.68
N MET A 54 -5.60 13.84 1.03
CA MET A 54 -5.22 12.50 1.47
C MET A 54 -4.05 11.96 0.66
N ASP A 55 -2.93 11.73 1.34
CA ASP A 55 -1.76 11.08 0.75
C ASP A 55 -2.01 9.58 0.57
N TYR A 56 -1.54 9.03 -0.54
CA TYR A 56 -1.63 7.60 -0.83
C TYR A 56 -0.35 7.09 -1.52
N TRP A 57 -0.14 5.78 -1.39
CA TRP A 57 0.92 5.05 -2.06
C TRP A 57 0.38 4.35 -3.29
N ILE A 58 1.18 4.36 -4.35
CA ILE A 58 0.91 3.60 -5.56
C ILE A 58 1.70 2.30 -5.43
N CYS A 59 0.99 1.19 -5.31
CA CYS A 59 1.57 -0.12 -5.16
C CYS A 59 1.27 -0.98 -6.38
N ARG A 60 2.15 -1.95 -6.63
CA ARG A 60 1.97 -3.00 -7.62
C ARG A 60 2.11 -4.34 -6.91
N ASN A 61 1.21 -5.26 -7.24
CA ASN A 61 1.34 -6.68 -6.91
C ASN A 61 1.20 -7.52 -8.19
N ASN A 62 1.22 -8.85 -8.03
CA ASN A 62 1.13 -9.79 -9.15
C ASN A 62 -0.25 -9.80 -9.86
N TRP A 63 -1.23 -9.05 -9.36
CA TRP A 63 -2.57 -8.93 -9.93
C TRP A 63 -2.86 -7.56 -10.54
N GLY A 64 -1.98 -6.57 -10.37
CA GLY A 64 -2.12 -5.24 -10.98
C GLY A 64 -1.67 -4.09 -10.09
N LYS A 65 -2.19 -2.90 -10.40
CA LYS A 65 -1.93 -1.64 -9.67
C LYS A 65 -2.99 -1.46 -8.60
N ILE A 66 -2.57 -1.12 -7.38
CA ILE A 66 -3.47 -0.82 -6.26
C ILE A 66 -3.00 0.46 -5.57
N LEU A 67 -3.95 1.33 -5.20
CA LEU A 67 -3.67 2.52 -4.40
C LEU A 67 -3.92 2.18 -2.93
N TYR A 68 -2.96 2.46 -2.06
CA TYR A 68 -3.00 2.08 -0.65
C TYR A 68 -2.78 3.28 0.27
N TYR A 69 -3.63 3.40 1.29
CA TYR A 69 -3.52 4.42 2.32
C TYR A 69 -2.72 3.95 3.56
N CYS A 70 -2.95 2.70 3.99
CA CYS A 70 -2.31 2.13 5.18
C CYS A 70 -1.18 1.17 4.78
N LEU A 71 0.06 1.67 4.84
CA LEU A 71 1.27 0.88 4.65
C LEU A 71 2.07 0.89 5.94
N SER A 72 2.37 -0.30 6.46
CA SER A 72 3.39 -0.43 7.51
C SER A 72 4.77 -0.27 6.89
N SER A 73 5.68 0.22 7.72
CA SER A 73 7.07 0.54 7.41
C SER A 73 7.82 -0.51 6.58
N THR A 74 8.83 -0.02 5.88
CA THR A 74 9.66 -0.70 4.89
C THR A 74 10.32 -1.97 5.44
N VAL A 75 10.29 -3.07 4.68
CA VAL A 75 11.27 -4.14 4.83
C VAL A 75 12.49 -3.71 4.02
N THR A 76 13.61 -3.49 4.69
CA THR A 76 14.91 -3.13 4.08
C THR A 76 15.33 -4.10 3.01
#